data_AF-A0A7S4MDG0-F1
#
_entry.id   AF-A0A7S4MDG0-F1
#
_cell.length_a   1.000
_cell.length_b   1.000
_cell.length_c   1.000
_cell.angle_alpha   90.00
_cell.angle_beta   90.00
_cell.angle_gamma   90.00
#
_symmetry.space_group_name_H-M   'P 1'
#
loop_
_entity.id
_entity.type
_entity.pdbx_description
1 polymer ?
#
loop_
_entity_poly.entity_id
_entity_poly.type
_entity_poly.pdbx_seq_one_letter_code
_entity_poly.pdbx_strand_id
1 'polypeptide(L)'
;DRSLCKRDIHMPSDKKTTLLPVTAESSTKDVKAPRTPPSAELNWVYTIYVTYEAILINLVGFFTLIFQCELQDLAATIEERFPWIPKLLIDSATGHYWLQGDLNCSTPSARCLTYMVAGWLFIAGVLQVVLNFDGLRQRLFPSDMGLTPRGAKIVCMYSFFACDWYWVVLMYCFRTTIGWQQIVGSAFDIMLRLPFAFRPANMFKT
;
A
#
# COMPACT_ATOMS: atom_id res chain seq x y z
N ASP A 1 -32.62 -47.60 -27.16
CA ASP A 1 -33.76 -46.70 -27.37
C ASP A 1 -33.24 -45.28 -27.59
N ARG A 2 -33.73 -44.63 -28.66
CA ARG A 2 -33.44 -43.26 -29.15
C ARG A 2 -32.05 -42.91 -29.68
N SER A 3 -31.86 -43.35 -30.92
CA SER A 3 -31.11 -42.71 -31.99
C SER A 3 -31.75 -41.40 -32.48
N LEU A 4 -30.90 -40.56 -33.09
CA LEU A 4 -31.19 -39.59 -34.17
C LEU A 4 -31.98 -38.31 -33.86
N CYS A 5 -31.26 -37.17 -33.93
CA CYS A 5 -31.79 -35.97 -34.58
C CYS A 5 -30.65 -35.20 -35.27
N LYS A 6 -30.20 -35.70 -36.42
CA LYS A 6 -29.53 -34.88 -37.44
C LYS A 6 -30.62 -34.11 -38.18
N ARG A 7 -30.57 -32.78 -38.16
CA ARG A 7 -31.35 -31.94 -39.07
C ARG A 7 -30.39 -31.33 -40.08
N ASP A 8 -30.44 -31.87 -41.29
CA ASP A 8 -29.91 -31.24 -42.48
C ASP A 8 -30.85 -30.08 -42.86
N ILE A 9 -30.35 -28.86 -42.81
CA ILE A 9 -31.04 -27.70 -43.36
C ILE A 9 -30.32 -27.32 -44.66
N HIS A 10 -30.98 -27.65 -45.75
CA HIS A 10 -30.70 -27.18 -47.09
C HIS A 10 -31.02 -25.68 -47.16
N MET A 11 -30.06 -24.83 -47.55
CA MET A 11 -30.34 -23.45 -47.94
C MET A 11 -30.04 -23.23 -49.43
N PRO A 12 -30.92 -22.48 -50.13
CA PRO A 12 -30.90 -22.37 -51.58
C PRO A 12 -29.84 -21.40 -52.13
N SER A 13 -29.43 -21.72 -53.35
CA SER A 13 -28.56 -20.98 -54.26
C SER A 13 -29.09 -19.58 -54.62
N ASP A 14 -28.13 -18.67 -54.78
CA ASP A 14 -28.12 -17.50 -55.67
C ASP A 14 -29.27 -16.48 -55.62
N LYS A 15 -28.95 -15.31 -55.03
CA LYS A 15 -29.37 -14.03 -55.59
C LYS A 15 -28.16 -13.09 -55.72
N LYS A 16 -27.78 -12.81 -56.96
CA LYS A 16 -26.87 -11.72 -57.36
C LYS A 16 -27.45 -10.40 -56.87
N THR A 17 -26.80 -9.78 -55.88
CA THR A 17 -27.07 -8.40 -55.49
C THR A 17 -26.20 -7.48 -56.32
N THR A 18 -26.86 -6.67 -57.15
CA THR A 18 -26.30 -5.57 -57.93
C THR A 18 -25.62 -4.56 -56.99
N LEU A 19 -24.30 -4.41 -57.11
CA LEU A 19 -23.53 -3.35 -56.48
C LEU A 19 -23.88 -2.01 -57.15
N LEU A 20 -24.59 -1.14 -56.44
CA LEU A 20 -24.63 0.29 -56.75
C LEU A 20 -23.41 0.96 -56.12
N PRO A 21 -22.74 1.90 -56.80
CA PRO A 21 -21.61 2.62 -56.24
C PRO A 21 -22.13 3.59 -55.17
N VAL A 22 -21.78 3.33 -53.91
CA VAL A 22 -21.94 4.29 -52.83
C VAL A 22 -20.90 5.38 -53.04
N THR A 23 -21.36 6.57 -53.41
CA THR A 23 -20.58 7.80 -53.39
C THR A 23 -20.08 8.05 -51.98
N ALA A 24 -18.77 7.92 -51.79
CA ALA A 24 -18.09 8.25 -50.55
C ALA A 24 -18.08 9.78 -50.37
N GLU A 25 -19.11 10.31 -49.71
CA GLU A 25 -19.01 11.63 -49.10
C GLU A 25 -18.08 11.54 -47.90
N SER A 26 -16.87 12.05 -48.12
CA SER A 26 -15.82 12.28 -47.13
C SER A 26 -16.32 13.25 -46.05
N SER A 27 -17.05 12.72 -45.07
CA SER A 27 -17.20 13.36 -43.78
C SER A 27 -15.92 13.11 -42.99
N THR A 28 -14.98 14.05 -43.08
CA THR A 28 -13.86 14.19 -42.14
C THR A 28 -14.43 14.50 -40.76
N LYS A 29 -14.94 13.46 -40.08
CA LYS A 29 -15.07 13.50 -38.63
C LYS A 29 -13.67 13.65 -38.08
N ASP A 30 -13.44 14.72 -37.34
CA ASP A 30 -12.27 14.90 -36.49
C ASP A 30 -12.08 13.64 -35.64
N VAL A 31 -11.22 12.73 -36.11
CA VAL A 31 -10.72 11.61 -35.33
C VAL A 31 -9.82 12.26 -34.29
N LYS A 32 -10.40 12.62 -33.14
CA LYS A 32 -9.64 12.98 -31.95
C LYS A 32 -8.55 11.94 -31.79
N ALA A 33 -7.30 12.38 -31.87
CA ALA A 33 -6.13 11.54 -31.67
C ALA A 33 -6.37 10.62 -30.45
N PRO A 34 -6.04 9.33 -30.53
CA PRO A 34 -6.24 8.41 -29.42
C PRO A 34 -5.55 9.01 -28.19
N ARG A 35 -6.36 9.36 -27.18
CA ARG A 35 -5.83 9.82 -25.89
C ARG A 35 -4.89 8.72 -25.40
N THR A 36 -3.62 9.05 -25.24
CA THR A 36 -2.65 8.16 -24.61
C THR A 36 -3.24 7.66 -23.30
N PRO A 37 -3.25 6.34 -23.05
CA PRO A 37 -3.82 5.81 -21.82
C PRO A 37 -3.06 6.39 -20.62
N PRO A 38 -3.76 6.72 -19.53
CA PRO A 38 -3.15 7.35 -18.37
C PRO A 38 -2.06 6.43 -17.76
N SER A 39 -0.86 6.96 -17.50
CA SER A 39 0.32 6.18 -17.09
C SER A 39 0.17 5.47 -15.74
N ALA A 40 0.58 4.20 -15.62
CA ALA A 40 0.60 3.49 -14.34
C ALA A 40 1.82 3.80 -13.46
N GLU A 41 2.75 4.59 -13.99
CA GLU A 41 3.95 5.01 -13.27
C GLU A 41 3.63 6.04 -12.20
N LEU A 42 4.33 5.93 -11.08
CA LEU A 42 4.16 6.84 -9.97
C LEU A 42 4.83 8.19 -10.26
N ASN A 43 4.16 9.24 -9.79
CA ASN A 43 4.70 10.57 -9.64
C ASN A 43 5.84 10.55 -8.60
N TRP A 44 6.92 11.30 -8.86
CA TRP A 44 8.05 11.48 -7.94
C TRP A 44 7.65 11.81 -6.48
N VAL A 45 6.70 12.72 -6.28
CA VAL A 45 6.22 13.11 -4.93
C VAL A 45 5.60 11.91 -4.22
N TYR A 46 4.77 11.13 -4.92
CA TYR A 46 4.17 9.93 -4.34
C TYR A 46 5.22 8.84 -4.12
N THR A 47 6.21 8.70 -5.01
CA THR A 47 7.34 7.78 -4.81
C THR A 47 8.13 8.12 -3.54
N ILE A 48 8.45 9.40 -3.29
CA ILE A 48 9.12 9.81 -2.04
C ILE A 48 8.27 9.42 -0.84
N TYR A 49 6.98 9.75 -0.89
CA TYR A 49 6.04 9.45 0.19
C TYR A 49 5.95 7.95 0.51
N VAL A 50 5.75 7.10 -0.50
CA VAL A 50 5.70 5.64 -0.28
C VAL A 50 7.07 5.09 0.15
N THR A 51 8.17 5.68 -0.31
CA THR A 51 9.52 5.30 0.17
C THR A 51 9.69 5.64 1.65
N TYR A 52 9.25 6.82 2.07
CA TYR A 52 9.23 7.24 3.47
C TYR A 52 8.41 6.25 4.32
N GLU A 53 7.19 5.90 3.90
CA GLU A 53 6.35 4.95 4.65
C GLU A 53 6.97 3.55 4.71
N ALA A 54 7.43 3.04 3.58
CA ALA A 54 8.01 1.70 3.52
C ALA A 54 9.24 1.57 4.44
N ILE A 55 10.08 2.60 4.53
CA ILE A 55 11.30 2.58 5.33
C ILE A 55 11.04 3.00 6.77
N LEU A 56 10.58 4.23 7.00
CA LEU A 56 10.52 4.80 8.35
C LEU A 56 9.35 4.28 9.17
N ILE A 57 8.21 4.01 8.54
CA ILE A 57 7.03 3.54 9.26
C ILE A 57 7.05 2.02 9.33
N ASN A 58 7.12 1.35 8.18
CA ASN A 58 6.98 -0.10 8.12
C ASN A 58 8.26 -0.84 8.52
N LEU A 59 9.41 -0.55 7.88
CA LEU A 59 10.64 -1.29 8.14
C LEU A 59 11.22 -0.98 9.53
N VAL A 60 11.46 0.29 9.84
CA VAL A 60 11.99 0.71 11.15
C VAL A 60 11.01 0.33 12.26
N GLY A 61 9.70 0.54 12.05
CA GLY A 61 8.69 0.15 13.01
C GLY A 61 8.66 -1.36 13.27
N PHE A 62 8.71 -2.18 12.22
CA PHE A 62 8.83 -3.63 12.36
C PHE A 62 10.06 -4.04 13.18
N PHE A 63 11.24 -3.52 12.84
CA PHE A 63 12.48 -3.87 13.52
C PHE A 63 12.47 -3.45 14.99
N THR A 64 12.07 -2.20 15.26
CA THR A 64 11.98 -1.70 16.64
C THR A 64 10.99 -2.49 17.49
N LEU A 65 9.82 -2.85 16.94
CA LEU A 65 8.82 -3.66 17.67
C LEU A 65 9.26 -5.10 17.89
N ILE A 66 9.96 -5.74 16.95
CA ILE A 66 10.48 -7.11 17.15
C ILE A 66 11.51 -7.15 18.27
N PHE A 67 12.43 -6.18 18.29
CA PHE A 67 13.52 -6.13 19.25
C PHE A 67 13.19 -5.26 20.48
N GLN A 68 11.91 -4.96 20.70
CA GLN A 68 11.51 -3.96 21.67
C GLN A 68 11.97 -4.31 23.09
N CYS A 69 11.96 -5.59 23.47
CA CYS A 69 12.40 -6.01 24.80
C CYS A 69 13.90 -5.82 24.98
N GLU A 70 14.70 -6.25 24.01
CA GLU A 70 16.14 -6.10 24.03
C GLU A 70 16.55 -4.62 24.00
N LEU A 71 15.81 -3.80 23.26
CA LEU A 71 16.02 -2.35 23.20
C LEU A 71 15.63 -1.65 24.51
N GLN A 72 14.59 -2.13 25.22
CA GLN A 72 14.22 -1.64 26.54
C GLN A 72 15.28 -1.98 27.60
N ASP A 73 15.77 -3.23 27.61
CA ASP A 73 16.85 -3.65 28.50
C ASP A 73 18.15 -2.86 28.23
N LEU A 74 18.44 -2.60 26.96
CA LEU A 74 19.56 -1.76 26.55
C LEU A 74 19.38 -0.31 27.02
N ALA A 75 18.18 0.26 26.91
CA ALA A 75 17.87 1.61 27.38
C ALA A 75 18.13 1.74 28.89
N ALA A 76 17.63 0.79 29.69
CA ALA A 76 17.84 0.75 31.13
C ALA A 76 19.34 0.66 31.49
N THR A 77 20.08 -0.18 30.77
CA THR A 77 21.53 -0.32 30.95
C THR A 77 22.28 0.97 30.64
N ILE A 78 21.86 1.71 29.60
CA ILE A 78 22.48 2.98 29.21
C ILE A 78 22.15 4.07 30.25
N GLU A 79 20.90 4.14 30.72
CA GLU A 79 20.48 5.08 31.77
C GLU A 79 21.28 4.89 33.07
N GLU A 80 21.48 3.64 33.49
CA GLU A 80 22.26 3.32 34.68
C GLU A 80 23.75 3.69 34.50
N ARG A 81 24.31 3.39 33.33
CA ARG A 81 25.76 3.55 33.07
C ARG A 81 26.16 4.97 32.70
N PHE A 82 25.26 5.73 32.08
CA PHE A 82 25.51 7.06 31.53
C PHE A 82 24.39 8.05 31.93
N PRO A 83 24.22 8.36 33.22
CA PRO A 83 23.09 9.14 33.73
C PRO A 83 23.06 10.61 33.25
N TRP A 84 24.14 11.10 32.64
CA TRP A 84 24.19 12.45 32.05
C TRP A 84 23.61 12.51 30.63
N ILE A 85 23.33 11.37 29.99
CA ILE A 85 22.72 11.36 28.67
C ILE A 85 21.22 11.70 28.83
N PRO A 86 20.69 12.66 28.06
CA PRO A 86 19.27 12.99 28.13
C PRO A 86 18.40 11.78 27.80
N LYS A 87 17.39 11.50 28.64
CA LYS A 87 16.43 10.40 28.44
C LYS A 87 15.81 10.41 27.04
N LEU A 88 15.46 11.59 26.52
CA LEU A 88 14.93 11.74 25.16
C LEU A 88 15.86 11.16 24.09
N LEU A 89 17.19 11.29 24.25
CA LEU A 89 18.16 10.76 23.29
C LEU A 89 18.23 9.23 23.38
N ILE A 90 18.19 8.69 24.59
CA ILE A 90 18.16 7.24 24.82
C ILE A 90 16.88 6.65 24.22
N ASP A 91 15.73 7.20 24.58
CA ASP A 91 14.42 6.78 24.06
C ASP A 91 14.34 6.88 22.54
N SER A 92 14.94 7.93 21.96
CA SER A 92 15.04 8.11 20.50
C SER A 92 15.92 7.06 19.82
N ALA A 93 17.02 6.66 20.47
CA ALA A 93 17.94 5.66 19.93
C ALA A 93 17.44 4.22 20.11
N THR A 94 16.66 3.96 21.15
CA THR A 94 16.20 2.61 21.53
C THR A 94 14.77 2.31 21.09
N GLY A 95 14.12 3.15 20.29
CA GLY A 95 12.79 2.78 19.81
C GLY A 95 11.68 2.93 20.85
N HIS A 96 11.90 3.67 21.95
CA HIS A 96 10.96 3.75 23.08
C HIS A 96 9.78 4.70 22.80
N TYR A 97 9.25 4.69 21.58
CA TYR A 97 8.14 5.54 21.17
C TYR A 97 6.83 4.75 21.00
N TRP A 98 6.86 3.41 20.96
CA TRP A 98 5.73 2.57 20.50
C TRP A 98 4.65 2.25 21.54
N LEU A 99 4.96 2.07 22.83
CA LEU A 99 3.93 2.00 23.89
C LEU A 99 4.35 2.88 25.07
N GLN A 100 3.42 3.06 26.01
CA GLN A 100 3.65 3.90 27.17
C GLN A 100 4.57 3.19 28.18
N GLY A 101 5.83 3.62 28.27
CA GLY A 101 6.83 3.05 29.19
C GLY A 101 7.16 1.58 28.89
N ASP A 102 7.50 0.79 29.92
CA ASP A 102 7.97 -0.61 29.78
C ASP A 102 6.85 -1.64 29.52
N LEU A 103 5.68 -1.18 29.06
CA LEU A 103 4.50 -2.03 28.95
C LEU A 103 4.63 -3.14 27.90
N ASN A 104 5.41 -2.97 26.82
CA ASN A 104 5.57 -3.98 25.75
C ASN A 104 5.99 -5.35 26.29
N CYS A 105 6.90 -5.38 27.26
CA CYS A 105 7.50 -6.63 27.74
C CYS A 105 7.02 -7.04 29.14
N SER A 106 6.29 -6.15 29.81
CA SER A 106 5.72 -6.37 31.15
C SER A 106 4.74 -7.55 31.23
N THR A 107 3.88 -7.76 30.22
CA THR A 107 2.85 -8.81 30.23
C THR A 107 2.85 -9.64 28.94
N PRO A 108 2.43 -10.92 28.99
CA PRO A 108 2.30 -11.74 27.78
C PRO A 108 1.36 -11.14 26.73
N SER A 109 0.27 -10.51 27.17
CA SER A 109 -0.70 -9.87 26.28
C SER A 109 -0.11 -8.67 25.55
N ALA A 110 0.70 -7.84 26.21
CA ALA A 110 1.36 -6.71 25.58
C ALA A 110 2.44 -7.14 24.58
N ARG A 111 3.16 -8.24 24.87
CA ARG A 111 4.11 -8.84 23.91
C ARG A 111 3.40 -9.38 22.68
N CYS A 112 2.28 -10.09 22.89
CA CYS A 112 1.46 -10.59 21.80
C CYS A 112 0.97 -9.46 20.90
N LEU A 113 0.43 -8.38 21.49
CA LEU A 113 0.02 -7.19 20.75
C LEU A 113 1.18 -6.55 19.98
N THR A 114 2.35 -6.40 20.60
CA THR A 114 3.57 -5.85 19.98
C THR A 114 3.95 -6.65 18.73
N TYR A 115 3.98 -7.97 18.81
CA TYR A 115 4.32 -8.82 17.66
C TYR A 115 3.23 -8.87 16.59
N MET A 116 1.96 -8.78 16.96
CA MET A 116 0.87 -8.63 16.00
C MET A 116 1.02 -7.33 15.19
N VAL A 117 1.33 -6.22 15.85
CA VAL A 117 1.58 -4.93 15.19
C VAL A 117 2.82 -4.99 14.31
N ALA A 118 3.92 -5.59 14.82
CA ALA A 118 5.12 -5.80 14.02
C ALA A 118 4.81 -6.61 12.75
N GLY A 119 4.07 -7.72 12.86
CA GLY A 119 3.65 -8.53 11.73
C GLY A 119 2.81 -7.73 10.72
N TRP A 120 1.91 -6.87 11.19
CA TRP A 120 1.16 -5.96 10.34
C TRP A 120 2.10 -5.03 9.57
N LEU A 121 3.01 -4.31 10.26
CA LEU A 121 3.95 -3.39 9.62
C LEU A 121 4.82 -4.10 8.56
N PHE A 122 5.24 -5.33 8.83
CA PHE A 122 5.97 -6.14 7.85
C PHE A 122 5.13 -6.41 6.59
N ILE A 123 3.91 -6.93 6.75
CA ILE A 123 3.01 -7.21 5.63
C ILE A 123 2.70 -5.93 4.85
N ALA A 124 2.45 -4.83 5.54
CA ALA A 124 2.19 -3.52 4.95
C ALA A 124 3.39 -3.03 4.12
N GLY A 125 4.60 -3.09 4.69
CA GLY A 125 5.84 -2.70 4.00
C GLY A 125 6.11 -3.54 2.76
N VAL A 126 5.98 -4.86 2.86
CA VAL A 126 6.16 -5.77 1.72
C VAL A 126 5.13 -5.47 0.62
N LEU A 127 3.86 -5.31 0.98
CA LEU A 127 2.79 -5.03 0.02
C LEU A 127 2.97 -3.66 -0.66
N GLN A 128 3.42 -2.63 0.08
CA GLN A 128 3.78 -1.34 -0.49
C GLN A 128 4.93 -1.47 -1.50
N VAL A 129 5.98 -2.22 -1.16
CA VAL A 129 7.12 -2.44 -2.05
C VAL A 129 6.68 -3.13 -3.34
N VAL A 130 5.90 -4.21 -3.21
CA VAL A 130 5.45 -5.02 -4.35
C VAL A 130 4.54 -4.23 -5.28
N LEU A 131 3.60 -3.44 -4.76
CA LEU A 131 2.60 -2.75 -5.57
C LEU A 131 3.06 -1.41 -6.14
N ASN A 132 3.91 -0.67 -5.41
CA ASN A 132 4.31 0.67 -5.81
C ASN A 132 5.65 0.71 -6.56
N PHE A 133 6.59 -0.20 -6.28
CA PHE A 133 7.92 -0.20 -6.89
C PHE A 133 8.05 -1.31 -7.94
N ASP A 134 7.36 -1.14 -9.07
CA ASP A 134 7.38 -2.11 -10.18
C ASP A 134 8.79 -2.51 -10.62
N GLY A 135 9.73 -1.56 -10.69
CA GLY A 135 11.11 -1.84 -11.09
C GLY A 135 11.86 -2.70 -10.06
N LEU A 136 11.60 -2.50 -8.76
CA LEU A 136 12.17 -3.35 -7.70
C LEU A 136 11.53 -4.73 -7.70
N ARG A 137 10.20 -4.79 -7.82
CA ARG A 137 9.46 -6.05 -7.94
C ARG A 137 9.97 -6.87 -9.12
N GLN A 138 10.11 -6.29 -10.31
CA GLN A 138 10.59 -7.01 -11.50
C GLN A 138 12.04 -7.51 -11.34
N ARG A 139 12.88 -6.80 -10.58
CA ARG A 139 14.25 -7.24 -10.26
C ARG A 139 14.28 -8.42 -9.28
N LEU A 140 13.42 -8.41 -8.26
CA LEU A 140 13.36 -9.45 -7.23
C LEU A 140 12.55 -10.67 -7.68
N PHE A 141 11.47 -10.44 -8.43
CA PHE A 141 10.52 -11.43 -8.93
C PHE A 141 10.25 -11.17 -10.42
N PRO A 142 11.13 -11.66 -11.31
CA PRO A 142 10.93 -11.52 -12.75
C PRO A 142 9.61 -12.19 -13.15
N SER A 143 8.71 -11.43 -13.75
CA SER A 143 7.43 -11.93 -14.24
C SER A 143 7.05 -11.23 -15.53
N ASP A 144 6.39 -11.93 -16.44
CA ASP A 144 5.85 -11.35 -17.67
C ASP A 144 4.72 -10.33 -17.41
N MET A 145 4.19 -10.30 -16.18
CA MET A 145 3.32 -9.23 -15.71
C MET A 145 4.12 -7.93 -15.60
N GLY A 146 3.95 -7.06 -16.60
CA GLY A 146 4.59 -5.75 -16.75
C GLY A 146 4.34 -4.77 -15.58
N LEU A 147 3.85 -3.55 -15.84
CA LEU A 147 3.54 -2.60 -14.78
C LEU A 147 2.24 -2.98 -14.04
N THR A 148 2.23 -2.85 -12.72
CA THR A 148 1.02 -3.05 -11.92
C THR A 148 -0.06 -2.05 -12.35
N PRO A 149 -1.30 -2.48 -12.66
CA PRO A 149 -2.35 -1.59 -13.14
C PRO A 149 -2.67 -0.45 -12.16
N ARG A 150 -3.01 0.74 -12.69
CA ARG A 150 -3.41 1.92 -11.88
C ARG A 150 -4.48 1.59 -10.85
N GLY A 151 -5.52 0.86 -11.28
CA GLY A 151 -6.63 0.49 -10.40
C GLY A 151 -6.20 -0.31 -9.18
N ALA A 152 -5.27 -1.26 -9.34
CA ALA A 152 -4.76 -2.05 -8.23
C ALA A 152 -4.00 -1.20 -7.21
N LYS A 153 -3.18 -0.24 -7.68
CA LYS A 153 -2.46 0.71 -6.81
C LYS A 153 -3.42 1.63 -6.05
N ILE A 154 -4.48 2.11 -6.70
CA ILE A 154 -5.50 2.95 -6.06
C ILE A 154 -6.28 2.17 -5.00
N VAL A 155 -6.74 0.96 -5.33
CA VAL A 155 -7.43 0.08 -4.37
C VAL A 155 -6.54 -0.19 -3.16
N CYS A 156 -5.26 -0.50 -3.40
CA CYS A 156 -4.30 -0.70 -2.33
C CYS A 156 -4.13 0.53 -1.44
N MET A 157 -3.99 1.72 -2.03
CA MET A 157 -3.91 2.98 -1.27
C MET A 157 -5.16 3.18 -0.39
N TYR A 158 -6.36 2.92 -0.91
CA TYR A 158 -7.58 3.01 -0.12
C TYR A 158 -7.68 1.96 0.98
N SER A 159 -7.27 0.72 0.72
CA SER A 159 -7.21 -0.32 1.74
C SER A 159 -6.27 0.07 2.88
N PHE A 160 -5.08 0.58 2.54
CA PHE A 160 -4.14 1.09 3.54
C PHE A 160 -4.70 2.27 4.31
N PHE A 161 -5.35 3.22 3.63
CA PHE A 161 -5.99 4.35 4.29
C PHE A 161 -7.09 3.93 5.27
N ALA A 162 -7.92 2.94 4.91
CA ALA A 162 -8.92 2.39 5.81
C ALA A 162 -8.29 1.64 7.00
N CYS A 163 -7.21 0.90 6.75
CA CYS A 163 -6.42 0.24 7.79
C CYS A 163 -5.84 1.23 8.81
N ASP A 164 -5.31 2.37 8.38
CA ASP A 164 -4.79 3.38 9.31
C ASP A 164 -5.89 3.94 10.22
N TRP A 165 -7.06 4.24 9.64
CA TRP A 165 -8.19 4.76 10.43
C TRP A 165 -8.65 3.76 11.48
N TYR A 166 -8.77 2.48 11.08
CA TYR A 166 -9.08 1.41 12.02
C TYR A 166 -8.01 1.31 13.11
N TRP A 167 -6.73 1.40 12.73
CA TRP A 167 -5.61 1.37 13.66
C TRP A 167 -5.64 2.53 14.66
N VAL A 168 -5.87 3.76 14.21
CA VAL A 168 -6.00 4.94 15.08
C VAL A 168 -7.15 4.80 16.07
N VAL A 169 -8.31 4.29 15.63
CA VAL A 169 -9.44 4.01 16.52
C VAL A 169 -9.06 2.96 17.57
N LEU A 170 -8.38 1.89 17.15
CA LEU A 170 -7.90 0.85 18.07
C LEU A 170 -6.95 1.45 19.10
N MET A 171 -5.96 2.25 18.68
CA MET A 171 -5.04 2.91 19.60
C MET A 171 -5.74 3.84 20.58
N TYR A 172 -6.75 4.57 20.13
CA TYR A 172 -7.54 5.43 21.00
C TYR A 172 -8.32 4.63 22.06
N CYS A 173 -8.94 3.51 21.67
CA CYS A 173 -9.65 2.61 22.60
C CYS A 173 -8.69 1.96 23.63
N PHE A 174 -7.46 1.66 23.23
CA PHE A 174 -6.43 1.05 24.07
C PHE A 174 -5.35 2.04 24.55
N ARG A 175 -5.69 3.33 24.66
CA ARG A 175 -4.77 4.43 25.03
C ARG A 175 -4.09 4.29 26.39
N THR A 176 -4.57 3.38 27.24
CA THR A 176 -3.92 3.06 28.53
C THR A 176 -2.69 2.18 28.36
N THR A 177 -2.56 1.53 27.21
CA THR A 177 -1.43 0.69 26.83
C THR A 177 -0.60 1.38 25.74
N ILE A 178 -1.27 2.03 24.78
CA ILE A 178 -0.63 2.69 23.64
C ILE A 178 -0.37 4.16 23.96
N GLY A 179 0.89 4.57 23.88
CA GLY A 179 1.31 5.93 24.19
C GLY A 179 0.72 6.98 23.25
N TRP A 180 0.50 8.19 23.76
CA TRP A 180 -0.09 9.28 22.98
C TRP A 180 0.75 9.66 21.75
N GLN A 181 2.07 9.52 21.83
CA GLN A 181 2.96 9.82 20.71
C GLN A 181 2.64 8.98 19.47
N GLN A 182 2.19 7.73 19.65
CA GLN A 182 1.80 6.86 18.54
C GLN A 182 0.52 7.31 17.86
N ILE A 183 -0.48 7.71 18.65
CA ILE A 183 -1.74 8.22 18.11
C ILE A 183 -1.48 9.46 17.27
N VAL A 184 -0.67 10.40 17.79
CA VAL A 184 -0.27 11.61 17.06
C VAL A 184 0.56 11.27 15.82
N GLY A 185 1.53 10.35 15.94
CA GLY A 185 2.36 9.89 14.83
C GLY A 185 1.55 9.27 13.70
N SER A 186 0.62 8.37 14.01
CA SER A 186 -0.26 7.78 13.00
C SER A 186 -1.24 8.79 12.41
N ALA A 187 -1.75 9.75 13.20
CA ALA A 187 -2.58 10.82 12.65
C ALA A 187 -1.81 11.68 11.65
N PHE A 188 -0.54 11.99 11.93
CA PHE A 188 0.33 12.70 10.99
C PHE A 188 0.58 11.89 9.71
N ASP A 189 0.83 10.58 9.82
CA ASP A 189 1.01 9.70 8.67
C ASP A 189 -0.24 9.67 7.76
N ILE A 190 -1.44 9.56 8.37
CA ILE A 190 -2.72 9.68 7.65
C ILE A 190 -2.81 11.03 6.94
N MET A 191 -2.42 12.14 7.59
CA MET A 191 -2.46 13.47 6.97
C MET A 191 -1.57 13.56 5.73
N LEU A 192 -0.40 12.93 5.74
CA LEU A 192 0.48 12.84 4.57
C LEU A 192 -0.15 12.04 3.43
N ARG A 193 -1.00 11.06 3.74
CA ARG A 193 -1.73 10.23 2.77
C ARG A 193 -2.93 10.94 2.14
N LEU A 194 -3.58 11.87 2.86
CA LEU A 194 -4.82 12.54 2.43
C LEU A 194 -4.79 13.14 1.00
N PRO A 195 -3.72 13.84 0.57
CA PRO A 195 -3.67 14.43 -0.77
C PRO A 195 -3.80 13.39 -1.90
N PHE A 196 -3.38 12.14 -1.64
CA PHE A 196 -3.47 11.02 -2.58
C PHE A 196 -4.80 10.28 -2.42
N ALA A 197 -5.33 10.16 -1.20
CA ALA A 197 -6.63 9.53 -0.96
C ALA A 197 -7.79 10.32 -1.60
N PHE A 198 -7.80 11.65 -1.46
CA PHE A 198 -8.84 12.50 -2.05
C PHE A 198 -8.67 12.71 -3.56
N ARG A 199 -7.45 12.63 -4.06
CA ARG A 199 -7.15 12.77 -5.50
C ARG A 199 -6.13 11.72 -5.94
N PRO A 200 -6.56 10.47 -6.19
CA PRO A 200 -5.64 9.39 -6.58
C PRO A 200 -4.89 9.65 -7.88
N ALA A 201 -5.39 10.56 -8.73
CA ALA A 201 -4.66 11.02 -9.90
C ALA A 201 -3.26 11.58 -9.56
N ASN A 202 -3.10 12.19 -8.37
CA ASN A 202 -1.83 12.75 -7.90
C ASN A 202 -0.75 11.68 -7.63
N MET A 203 -1.14 10.40 -7.53
CA MET A 203 -0.19 9.30 -7.35
C MET A 203 0.61 9.01 -8.62
N PHE A 204 0.11 9.41 -9.78
CA PHE A 204 0.63 8.98 -11.07
C PHE A 204 1.25 10.14 -11.85
N LYS A 205 2.18 9.83 -12.75
CA LYS A 205 2.67 10.80 -13.72
C LYS A 205 1.50 11.28 -14.60
N THR A 206 1.47 12.58 -14.83
CA THR A 206 0.47 13.25 -15.68
C THR A 206 0.88 13.15 -17.13
#